data_AF-Q9SQE7-F1
#
_entry.id   AF-Q9SQE7-F1
#
_cell.length_a   1.000
_cell.length_b   1.000
_cell.length_c   1.000
_cell.angle_alpha   90.00
_cell.angle_beta   90.00
_cell.angle_gamma   90.00
#
_symmetry.space_group_name_H-M   'P 1'
#
loop_
_entity.id
_entity.type
_entity.pdbx_description
1 polymer ?
#
loop_
_entity_poly.entity_id
_entity_poly.type
_entity_poly.pdbx_seq_one_letter_code
_entity_poly.pdbx_strand_id
1 'polypeptide(L)' 'LNYLRPDIRHGGFTAEEDAVIMSLYAQLGSKWSLIASQMEGRT' A
#
# COMPACT_ATOMS: atom_id res chain seq x y z
N LEU A 1 -24.01 -8.85 -19.67
CA LEU A 1 -23.57 -8.04 -18.52
C LEU A 1 -22.07 -7.80 -18.64
N ASN A 2 -21.66 -6.55 -18.52
CA ASN A 2 -20.44 -5.95 -19.07
C ASN A 2 -19.29 -5.98 -18.03
N TYR A 3 -18.19 -6.66 -18.39
CA TYR A 3 -16.79 -6.51 -17.95
C TYR A 3 -16.52 -5.94 -16.54
N LEU A 4 -16.38 -6.83 -15.56
CA LEU A 4 -15.39 -6.63 -14.48
C LEU A 4 -14.03 -6.56 -15.19
N ARG A 5 -13.44 -5.36 -15.30
CA ARG A 5 -12.11 -5.15 -15.89
C ARG A 5 -11.12 -6.15 -15.26
N PRO A 6 -10.60 -7.14 -16.01
CA PRO A 6 -9.59 -8.06 -15.50
C PRO A 6 -8.20 -7.40 -15.33
N ASP A 7 -8.09 -6.12 -15.67
CA ASP A 7 -6.86 -5.32 -15.56
C ASP A 7 -6.79 -4.49 -14.26
N ILE A 8 -7.80 -4.55 -13.39
CA ILE A 8 -7.64 -4.02 -12.02
C ILE A 8 -6.80 -5.04 -11.26
N ARG A 9 -5.51 -5.01 -11.53
CA ARG A 9 -4.48 -5.56 -10.66
C ARG A 9 -4.53 -4.76 -9.36
N HIS A 10 -5.49 -5.08 -8.50
CA HIS A 10 -5.32 -4.94 -7.06
C HIS A 10 -4.22 -5.93 -6.66
N GLY A 11 -2.99 -5.69 -7.13
CA GLY A 11 -1.82 -6.27 -6.50
C GLY A 11 -1.86 -5.70 -5.10
N GLY A 12 -2.24 -6.53 -4.13
CA GLY A 12 -2.08 -6.19 -2.72
C GLY A 12 -0.64 -5.73 -2.47
N PHE A 13 -0.42 -5.07 -1.34
CA PHE A 13 0.93 -4.69 -0.94
C PHE A 13 1.85 -5.91 -1.09
N THR A 14 2.94 -5.72 -1.82
CA THR A 14 4.00 -6.71 -1.93
C THR A 14 4.59 -6.97 -0.54
N ALA A 15 5.24 -8.11 -0.33
CA ALA A 15 5.88 -8.42 0.95
C ALA A 15 6.93 -7.34 1.34
N GLU A 16 7.51 -6.67 0.36
CA GLU A 16 8.42 -5.55 0.54
C GLU A 16 7.68 -4.31 1.09
N GLU A 17 6.54 -3.96 0.50
CA GLU A 17 5.69 -2.88 1.00
C GLU A 17 5.16 -3.18 2.41
N ASP A 18 4.78 -4.42 2.72
CA ASP A 18 4.33 -4.82 4.06
C ASP A 18 5.43 -4.64 5.11
N ALA A 19 6.67 -5.04 4.80
CA ALA A 19 7.83 -4.84 5.67
C ALA A 19 8.11 -3.34 5.91
N VAL A 20 7.97 -2.51 4.88
CA VAL A 20 8.12 -1.05 4.98
C VAL A 20 7.00 -0.46 5.85
N ILE A 21 5.74 -0.86 5.65
CA ILE A 21 4.60 -0.44 6.47
C ILE A 21 4.84 -0.82 7.93
N MET A 22 5.28 -2.04 8.21
CA MET A 22 5.55 -2.49 9.58
C MET A 22 6.70 -1.72 10.23
N SER A 23 7.78 -1.46 9.50
CA SER A 23 8.90 -0.64 9.99
C SER A 23 8.47 0.78 10.28
N LEU A 24 7.75 1.41 9.34
CA LEU A 24 7.24 2.77 9.49
C LEU A 24 6.20 2.86 10.60
N TYR A 25 5.35 1.85 10.77
CA TYR A 25 4.38 1.78 11.87
C TYR A 25 5.08 1.63 13.22
N ALA A 26 6.14 0.84 13.32
CA ALA A 26 6.94 0.73 14.52
C ALA A 26 7.63 2.07 14.89
N GLN A 27 8.00 2.88 13.91
CA GLN A 27 8.65 4.18 14.11
C GLN A 27 7.66 5.34 14.34
N LEU A 28 6.55 5.37 13.60
CA LEU A 28 5.61 6.50 13.52
C LEU A 28 4.30 6.24 14.28
N GLY A 29 3.96 4.99 14.55
CA GLY A 29 2.69 4.54 15.13
C GLY A 29 1.54 4.57 14.11
N SER A 30 0.33 4.89 14.59
CA SER A 30 -0.90 4.95 13.78
C SER A 30 -0.97 6.13 12.78
N LYS A 31 0.17 6.72 12.39
CA LYS A 31 0.25 7.86 11.46
C LYS A 31 0.19 7.39 10.01
N TRP A 32 -0.96 6.83 9.62
CA TRP A 32 -1.18 6.28 8.28
C TRP A 32 -0.95 7.28 7.15
N SER A 33 -1.29 8.55 7.32
CA SER A 33 -1.03 9.58 6.31
C SER A 33 0.46 9.73 5.99
N LEU A 34 1.33 9.59 6.99
CA LEU A 34 2.77 9.69 6.80
C LEU A 34 3.35 8.39 6.20
N ILE A 35 2.85 7.24 6.65
CA ILE A 35 3.21 5.93 6.07
C ILE A 35 2.82 5.87 4.59
N ALA A 36 1.60 6.32 4.25
CA ALA A 36 1.13 6.39 2.87
C ALA A 36 1.94 7.37 2.02
N SER A 37 2.38 8.50 2.59
CA SER A 37 3.27 9.44 1.90
C SER A 37 4.66 8.85 1.61
N GLN A 38 5.15 7.92 2.44
CA GLN A 38 6.37 7.16 2.14
C GLN A 38 6.16 6.07 1.06
N MET A 39 4.92 5.69 0.80
CA MET A 39 4.53 4.74 -0.27
C MET A 39 4.02 5.44 -1.53
N GLU A 40 4.29 6.74 -1.69
CA GLU A 40 3.90 7.55 -2.84
C GLU A 40 4.60 7.08 -4.13
N GLY A 41 3.99 6.08 -4.78
CA GLY A 41 4.41 5.51 -6.06
C GLY A 41 3.40 4.49 -6.62
N ARG A 42 2.19 4.43 -6.02
CA ARG A 42 1.13 3.44 -6.30
C ARG A 42 -0.25 4.07 -6.55
N THR A 43 -0.31 5.39 -6.76
CA THR A 43 -1.51 6.14 -7.21
C THR A 43 -1.39 6.56 -8.66
#